data_AF-A0A2A2LS02-F1
#
_entry.id   AF-A0A2A2LS02-F1
#
_cell.length_a   1.000
_cell.length_b   1.000
_cell.length_c   1.000
_cell.angle_alpha   90.00
_cell.angle_beta   90.00
_cell.angle_gamma   90.00
#
_symmetry.space_group_name_H-M   'P 1'
#
loop_
_entity.id
_entity.type
_entity.pdbx_description
1 polymer ?
#
loop_
_entity_poly.entity_id
_entity_poly.type
_entity_poly.pdbx_seq_one_letter_code
_entity_poly.pdbx_strand_id
1 'polypeptide(L)'
;MLQQKESQIGNTKKASFHLDTTDYTIEKLKKNNCTKSIERNADKLKEILADWLFLLFLGVVCAFINIFIEMLIFNLQEVQRLTVSLPFFHFNPSSWAFLVISFISWSIYTVGLVAASATFAHYVSVQAIGSGIPEIKTIIRGVVLKNYLSFSTLISKVFGIAMALGSGIPIGKMGPFCHIAACVANLMSNVVSRFSPAFANKTRRMEAFSAACAVAVASTFSAPIGVTVNAFYQTSFGPTAFGVPELPLFALLGILCGLIGSLYISFYRSLVLFLRNNSIAKRLFQQHWLVYPLVVSSIFAIMAYPHGIIAQFCRGRFVFSIISLTLPVPSGVFLPVFVLGAGIGRLYGEIAVLISNAVCAYLQPSLFDTMIKIKHLPFLPDLPPTSALVHQIVAENIMVTPVLHITKITSYESIRNLLFDNRLPRVFPVVDSASNQILIGTVPRYMLVQLLDAQIGPKARKLEAERRVKNAIQMIDAHFRNAEDAMNDRKMRISSDSNLIGLEKRKTSKREVDFRHNELEMENNKRKKGLRFLVVPTTEYEHELSKKKESGCWRRNAVCQMNKEHADKLEDIEETHSERSHTIDRKYRTIHSLSSEYHSFVRGIFFFK
;
A
#
# COMPACT_ATOMS: atom_id res chain seq x y z
N MET A 1 11.73 13.05 14.33
CA MET A 1 11.16 11.72 13.95
C MET A 1 9.79 11.73 13.25
N LEU A 2 9.22 12.89 12.89
CA LEU A 2 8.12 12.98 11.91
C LEU A 2 8.47 13.83 10.67
N GLN A 3 9.45 14.74 10.73
CA GLN A 3 9.92 15.46 9.53
C GLN A 3 10.72 14.61 8.54
N GLN A 4 11.31 13.49 8.97
CA GLN A 4 11.90 12.51 8.03
C GLN A 4 10.84 11.66 7.29
N LYS A 5 9.58 11.68 7.75
CA LYS A 5 8.43 11.09 7.05
C LYS A 5 7.79 12.05 6.05
N GLU A 6 7.99 13.36 6.22
CA GLU A 6 7.49 14.39 5.29
C GLU A 6 8.50 14.72 4.17
N SER A 7 9.80 14.57 4.42
CA SER A 7 10.86 14.85 3.44
C SER A 7 11.04 13.80 2.33
N GLN A 8 10.52 12.57 2.47
CA GLN A 8 10.66 11.52 1.44
C GLN A 8 9.52 11.48 0.41
N ILE A 9 8.60 12.44 0.42
CA ILE A 9 7.52 12.54 -0.59
C ILE A 9 8.02 13.23 -1.88
N GLY A 10 9.21 13.86 -1.86
CA GLY A 10 9.67 14.75 -2.93
C GLY A 10 10.58 14.17 -4.03
N ASN A 11 11.09 12.95 -3.94
CA ASN A 11 12.00 12.44 -4.98
C ASN A 11 12.06 10.92 -4.97
N THR A 12 11.49 10.26 -5.99
CA THR A 12 12.16 9.19 -6.76
C THR A 12 11.23 8.60 -7.83
N LYS A 13 11.59 8.87 -9.07
CA LYS A 13 11.68 8.00 -10.25
C LYS A 13 10.94 6.65 -10.24
N LYS A 14 10.06 6.51 -11.24
CA LYS A 14 9.73 5.33 -12.05
C LYS A 14 9.78 3.96 -11.33
N ALA A 15 8.60 3.46 -10.98
CA ALA A 15 8.27 2.04 -11.07
C ALA A 15 6.94 1.94 -11.83
N SER A 16 7.03 1.43 -13.06
CA SER A 16 5.92 1.23 -13.97
C SER A 16 5.43 -0.22 -13.88
N PHE A 17 4.15 -0.42 -14.20
CA PHE A 17 3.43 -1.68 -14.45
C PHE A 17 3.15 -2.63 -13.26
N HIS A 18 1.87 -2.86 -12.93
CA HIS A 18 1.13 -3.95 -13.60
C HIS A 18 -0.38 -4.01 -13.28
N LEU A 19 -1.11 -4.17 -14.39
CA LEU A 19 -2.47 -4.66 -14.66
C LEU A 19 -3.59 -4.46 -13.61
N ASP A 20 -4.33 -3.38 -13.83
CA ASP A 20 -5.72 -3.21 -13.41
C ASP A 20 -6.68 -4.06 -14.29
N THR A 21 -7.80 -4.40 -13.68
CA THR A 21 -8.72 -5.51 -13.95
C THR A 21 -9.70 -5.34 -15.12
N THR A 22 -9.37 -4.56 -16.16
CA THR A 22 -10.35 -4.24 -17.22
C THR A 22 -10.15 -4.97 -18.54
N ASP A 23 -8.96 -5.49 -18.84
CA ASP A 23 -8.74 -6.23 -20.10
C ASP A 23 -9.53 -7.55 -20.14
N TYR A 24 -9.77 -8.16 -18.97
CA TYR A 24 -10.53 -9.40 -18.87
C TYR A 24 -12.03 -9.24 -19.18
N THR A 25 -12.59 -8.04 -19.02
CA THR A 25 -14.01 -7.78 -19.28
C THR A 25 -14.28 -7.48 -20.75
N ILE A 26 -13.36 -6.81 -21.45
CA ILE A 26 -13.55 -6.42 -22.86
C ILE A 26 -13.37 -7.61 -23.81
N GLU A 27 -12.42 -8.51 -23.53
CA GLU A 27 -12.21 -9.69 -24.39
C GLU A 27 -13.35 -10.71 -24.27
N LYS A 28 -14.02 -10.77 -23.11
CA LYS A 28 -15.13 -11.68 -22.84
C LYS A 28 -16.45 -11.24 -23.49
N LEU A 29 -16.59 -9.94 -23.80
CA LEU A 29 -17.77 -9.38 -24.47
C LEU A 29 -17.83 -9.70 -25.97
N LYS A 30 -16.74 -10.16 -26.59
CA LYS A 30 -16.69 -10.45 -28.05
C LYS A 30 -16.97 -11.91 -28.44
N LYS A 31 -17.04 -12.86 -27.51
CA LYS A 31 -17.26 -14.27 -27.87
C LYS A 31 -18.73 -14.70 -27.70
N ASN A 32 -19.29 -15.20 -28.80
CA ASN A 32 -20.68 -15.61 -28.99
C ASN A 32 -21.24 -16.59 -27.93
N ASN A 33 -22.56 -16.54 -27.78
CA ASN A 33 -23.39 -17.33 -26.85
C ASN A 33 -23.90 -18.61 -27.53
N CYS A 34 -23.46 -19.79 -27.05
CA CYS A 34 -24.33 -20.96 -26.78
C CYS A 34 -23.55 -22.21 -26.30
N THR A 35 -22.27 -22.37 -26.62
CA THR A 35 -21.44 -23.53 -26.18
C THR A 35 -20.83 -23.39 -24.77
N LYS A 36 -20.99 -22.23 -24.12
CA LYS A 36 -20.22 -21.81 -22.94
C LYS A 36 -20.59 -22.46 -21.61
N SER A 37 -21.61 -23.32 -21.48
CA SER A 37 -22.06 -23.76 -20.14
C SER A 37 -21.10 -24.77 -19.48
N ILE A 38 -20.65 -25.76 -20.25
CA ILE A 38 -19.75 -26.82 -19.76
C ILE A 38 -18.33 -26.28 -19.56
N GLU A 39 -17.82 -25.48 -20.51
CA GLU A 39 -16.52 -24.79 -20.37
C GLU A 39 -16.51 -23.81 -19.19
N ARG A 40 -17.60 -23.05 -18.96
CA ARG A 40 -17.72 -22.19 -17.77
C ARG A 40 -17.69 -22.97 -16.48
N ASN A 41 -18.28 -24.17 -16.43
CA ASN A 41 -18.28 -24.98 -15.22
C ASN A 41 -16.89 -25.57 -14.95
N ALA A 42 -16.18 -25.99 -15.99
CA ALA A 42 -14.79 -26.44 -15.87
C ALA A 42 -13.85 -25.31 -15.43
N ASP A 43 -14.01 -24.10 -15.96
CA ASP A 43 -13.22 -22.93 -15.57
C ASP A 43 -13.52 -22.48 -14.14
N LYS A 44 -14.80 -22.51 -13.72
CA LYS A 44 -15.19 -22.27 -12.32
C LYS A 44 -14.57 -23.30 -11.36
N LEU A 45 -14.58 -24.58 -11.73
CA LEU A 45 -13.96 -25.64 -10.93
C LEU A 45 -12.45 -25.44 -10.80
N LYS A 46 -11.76 -25.03 -11.86
CA LYS A 46 -10.33 -24.67 -11.82
C LYS A 46 -10.06 -23.47 -10.90
N GLU A 47 -10.90 -22.44 -10.96
CA GLU A 47 -10.78 -21.27 -10.09
C GLU A 47 -10.99 -21.63 -8.62
N ILE A 48 -12.01 -22.43 -8.32
CA ILE A 48 -12.29 -22.92 -6.96
C ILE A 48 -11.12 -23.77 -6.46
N LEU A 49 -10.63 -24.71 -7.26
CA LEU A 49 -9.49 -25.54 -6.88
C LEU A 49 -8.23 -24.70 -6.61
N ALA A 50 -8.00 -23.66 -7.42
CA ALA A 50 -6.90 -22.73 -7.20
C ALA A 50 -7.05 -21.96 -5.88
N ASP A 51 -8.27 -21.59 -5.46
CA ASP A 51 -8.50 -20.99 -4.14
C ASP A 51 -8.20 -21.95 -3.00
N TRP A 52 -8.66 -23.20 -3.08
CA TRP A 52 -8.37 -24.22 -2.06
C TRP A 52 -6.87 -24.49 -1.94
N LEU A 53 -6.16 -24.61 -3.07
CA LEU A 53 -4.71 -24.79 -3.09
C LEU A 53 -3.98 -23.56 -2.54
N PHE A 54 -4.44 -22.35 -2.87
CA PHE A 54 -3.91 -21.11 -2.33
C PHE A 54 -4.05 -21.07 -0.79
N LEU A 55 -5.23 -21.40 -0.27
CA LEU A 55 -5.50 -21.42 1.17
C LEU A 55 -4.68 -22.50 1.89
N LEU A 56 -4.57 -23.69 1.31
CA LEU A 56 -3.74 -24.78 1.85
C LEU A 56 -2.27 -24.35 1.96
N PHE A 57 -1.71 -23.80 0.88
CA PHE A 57 -0.31 -23.35 0.87
C PHE A 57 -0.09 -22.19 1.84
N LEU A 58 -1.04 -21.25 1.93
CA LEU A 58 -0.99 -20.14 2.88
C LEU A 58 -0.93 -20.66 4.33
N GLY A 59 -1.77 -21.65 4.67
CA GLY A 59 -1.78 -22.30 5.97
C GLY A 59 -0.45 -22.99 6.29
N VAL A 60 0.06 -23.80 5.37
CA VAL A 60 1.32 -24.54 5.53
C VAL A 60 2.51 -23.58 5.73
N VAL A 61 2.64 -22.56 4.88
CA VAL A 61 3.73 -21.57 4.97
C VAL A 61 3.65 -20.80 6.30
N CYS A 62 2.46 -20.36 6.70
CA CYS A 62 2.30 -19.68 7.99
C CYS A 62 2.65 -20.60 9.16
N ALA A 63 2.26 -21.88 9.13
CA ALA A 63 2.61 -22.85 10.18
C ALA A 63 4.13 -23.02 10.31
N PHE A 64 4.85 -23.19 9.20
CA PHE A 64 6.31 -23.27 9.21
C PHE A 64 6.97 -22.00 9.76
N ILE A 65 6.48 -20.82 9.37
CA ILE A 65 6.99 -19.55 9.90
C ILE A 65 6.72 -19.43 11.40
N ASN A 66 5.55 -19.86 11.89
CA ASN A 66 5.27 -19.83 13.33
C ASN A 66 6.19 -20.78 14.11
N ILE A 67 6.37 -22.01 13.64
CA ILE A 67 7.30 -22.98 14.26
C ILE A 67 8.72 -22.42 14.27
N PHE A 68 9.14 -21.78 13.18
CA PHE A 68 10.46 -21.14 13.11
C PHE A 68 10.62 -20.00 14.13
N ILE A 69 9.62 -19.12 14.27
CA ILE A 69 9.62 -18.05 15.28
C ILE A 69 9.67 -18.65 16.69
N GLU A 70 8.88 -19.68 16.97
CA GLU A 70 8.87 -20.35 18.28
C GLU A 70 10.24 -20.98 18.61
N MET A 71 10.85 -21.66 17.64
CA MET A 71 12.18 -22.25 17.78
C MET A 71 13.24 -21.17 18.06
N LEU A 72 13.18 -20.03 17.36
CA LEU A 72 14.08 -18.90 17.64
C LEU A 72 13.87 -18.33 19.03
N ILE A 73 12.62 -18.14 19.46
CA ILE A 73 12.30 -17.63 20.80
C ILE A 73 12.82 -18.60 21.87
N PHE A 74 12.58 -19.90 21.70
CA PHE A 74 13.04 -20.92 22.64
C PHE A 74 14.56 -20.91 22.80
N ASN A 75 15.30 -20.90 21.69
CA ASN A 75 16.76 -20.86 21.71
C ASN A 75 17.29 -19.57 22.34
N LEU A 76 16.67 -18.41 22.06
CA LEU A 76 17.06 -17.14 22.69
C LEU A 76 16.80 -17.17 24.21
N GLN A 77 15.62 -17.62 24.63
CA GLN A 77 15.29 -17.75 26.06
C GLN A 77 16.18 -18.76 26.79
N GLU A 78 16.59 -19.84 26.12
CA GLU A 78 17.53 -20.79 26.68
C GLU A 78 18.93 -20.17 26.85
N VAL A 79 19.40 -19.40 25.87
CA VAL A 79 20.64 -18.60 26.03
C VAL A 79 20.53 -17.62 27.19
N GLN A 80 19.38 -16.96 27.36
CA GLN A 80 19.14 -16.06 28.51
C GLN A 80 19.28 -16.82 29.84
N ARG A 81 18.61 -17.98 29.95
CA ARG A 81 18.63 -18.84 31.14
C ARG A 81 20.05 -19.30 31.45
N LEU A 82 20.79 -19.76 30.45
CA LEU A 82 22.18 -20.19 30.59
C LEU A 82 23.06 -19.04 31.07
N THR A 83 22.98 -17.87 30.41
CA THR A 83 23.80 -16.69 30.72
C THR A 83 23.57 -16.18 32.15
N VAL A 84 22.34 -16.28 32.65
CA VAL A 84 21.98 -15.89 34.04
C VAL A 84 22.43 -16.94 35.06
N SER A 85 22.52 -18.21 34.66
CA SER A 85 22.99 -19.31 35.50
C SER A 85 24.51 -19.46 35.56
N LEU A 86 25.27 -18.90 34.61
CA LEU A 86 26.74 -18.98 34.58
C LEU A 86 27.41 -18.54 35.90
N PRO A 87 26.99 -17.44 36.56
CA PRO A 87 27.61 -17.03 37.83
C PRO A 87 27.44 -18.07 38.95
N PHE A 88 26.45 -18.96 38.87
CA PHE A 88 26.20 -20.01 39.87
C PHE A 88 27.34 -21.03 39.94
N PHE A 89 28.03 -21.27 38.82
CA PHE A 89 29.13 -22.24 38.77
C PHE A 89 30.46 -21.68 39.28
N HIS A 90 30.62 -20.34 39.27
CA HIS A 90 31.87 -19.68 39.65
C HIS A 90 31.81 -18.99 41.02
N PHE A 91 30.62 -18.64 41.51
CA PHE A 91 30.44 -17.88 42.74
C PHE A 91 29.49 -18.61 43.70
N ASN A 92 29.77 -18.50 45.00
CA ASN A 92 28.87 -19.01 46.02
C ASN A 92 27.49 -18.32 45.92
N PRO A 93 26.37 -19.08 45.96
CA PRO A 93 25.02 -18.53 45.82
C PRO A 93 24.66 -17.47 46.86
N SER A 94 25.28 -17.53 48.03
CA SER A 94 25.05 -16.60 49.15
C SER A 94 25.90 -15.33 49.06
N SER A 95 26.82 -15.23 48.10
CA SER A 95 27.70 -14.08 47.95
C SER A 95 27.00 -12.91 47.24
N TRP A 96 27.21 -11.68 47.71
CA TRP A 96 26.72 -10.47 47.05
C TRP A 96 27.23 -10.33 45.60
N ALA A 97 28.43 -10.85 45.31
CA ALA A 97 29.01 -10.86 43.96
C ALA A 97 28.17 -11.69 42.97
N PHE A 98 27.61 -12.84 43.40
CA PHE A 98 26.72 -13.65 42.56
C PHE A 98 25.47 -12.85 42.16
N LEU A 99 24.83 -12.20 43.13
CA LEU A 99 23.63 -11.38 42.89
C LEU A 99 23.90 -10.24 41.90
N VAL A 100 25.00 -9.49 42.09
CA VAL A 100 25.35 -8.35 41.23
C VAL A 100 25.66 -8.82 39.81
N ILE A 101 26.46 -9.88 39.63
CA ILE A 101 26.84 -10.37 38.31
C ILE A 101 25.62 -10.97 37.58
N SER A 102 24.79 -11.75 38.27
CA SER A 102 23.54 -12.29 37.69
C SER A 102 22.57 -11.18 37.31
N PHE A 103 22.48 -10.11 38.09
CA PHE A 103 21.66 -8.93 37.77
C PHE A 103 22.17 -8.18 36.54
N ILE A 104 23.48 -7.95 36.45
CA ILE A 104 24.12 -7.30 35.29
C ILE A 104 23.92 -8.16 34.03
N SER A 105 24.14 -9.46 34.12
CA SER A 105 23.93 -10.43 33.03
C SER A 105 22.48 -10.41 32.52
N TRP A 106 21.51 -10.48 33.43
CA TRP A 106 20.08 -10.37 33.11
C TRP A 106 19.73 -9.05 32.41
N SER A 107 20.24 -7.94 32.95
CA SER A 107 19.94 -6.60 32.46
C SER A 107 20.54 -6.35 31.08
N ILE A 108 21.80 -6.69 30.88
CA ILE A 108 22.48 -6.54 29.59
C ILE A 108 21.79 -7.41 28.52
N TYR A 109 21.43 -8.65 28.85
CA TYR A 109 20.76 -9.53 27.90
C TYR A 109 19.40 -8.96 27.47
N THR A 110 18.57 -8.58 28.45
CA THR A 110 17.21 -8.07 28.21
C THR A 110 17.25 -6.76 27.40
N VAL A 111 18.07 -5.80 27.83
CA VAL A 111 18.19 -4.49 27.17
C VAL A 111 18.81 -4.63 25.78
N GLY A 112 19.86 -5.44 25.67
CA GLY A 112 20.57 -5.68 24.41
C GLY A 112 19.68 -6.30 23.35
N LEU A 113 18.88 -7.32 23.70
CA LEU A 113 18.02 -8.01 22.73
C LEU A 113 16.82 -7.15 22.29
N VAL A 114 16.27 -6.32 23.19
CA VAL A 114 15.21 -5.36 22.86
C VAL A 114 15.73 -4.24 21.96
N ALA A 115 16.92 -3.73 22.27
CA ALA A 115 17.60 -2.75 21.42
C ALA A 115 17.90 -3.34 20.03
N ALA A 116 18.35 -4.59 19.95
CA ALA A 116 18.56 -5.31 18.70
C ALA A 116 17.27 -5.44 17.90
N SER A 117 16.15 -5.82 18.53
CA SER A 117 14.83 -5.88 17.89
C SER A 117 14.40 -4.52 17.31
N ALA A 118 14.51 -3.45 18.11
CA ALA A 118 14.15 -2.10 17.67
C ALA A 118 15.04 -1.63 16.51
N THR A 119 16.33 -1.97 16.55
CA THR A 119 17.31 -1.66 15.52
C THR A 119 17.03 -2.41 14.22
N PHE A 120 16.70 -3.68 14.31
CA PHE A 120 16.32 -4.48 13.15
C PHE A 120 15.03 -3.97 12.50
N ALA A 121 14.04 -3.58 13.31
CA ALA A 121 12.82 -2.94 12.82
C ALA A 121 13.13 -1.61 12.13
N HIS A 122 13.95 -0.75 12.72
CA HIS A 122 14.26 0.57 12.18
C HIS A 122 15.04 0.51 10.85
N TYR A 123 16.06 -0.34 10.75
CA TYR A 123 16.91 -0.41 9.55
C TYR A 123 16.30 -1.22 8.41
N VAL A 124 15.61 -2.33 8.69
CA VAL A 124 15.06 -3.19 7.63
C VAL A 124 13.71 -2.68 7.13
N SER A 125 12.78 -2.38 8.05
CA SER A 125 11.47 -1.82 7.69
C SER A 125 10.77 -1.19 8.89
N VAL A 126 10.71 0.14 8.91
CA VAL A 126 10.01 0.91 9.95
C VAL A 126 8.53 0.53 10.06
N GLN A 127 7.94 -0.04 9.01
CA GLN A 127 6.55 -0.53 8.99
C GLN A 127 6.34 -1.80 9.84
N ALA A 128 7.42 -2.47 10.25
CA ALA A 128 7.37 -3.64 11.12
C ALA A 128 7.03 -3.31 12.59
N ILE A 129 7.14 -2.04 12.98
CA ILE A 129 6.96 -1.59 14.37
C ILE A 129 5.50 -1.79 14.83
N GLY A 130 5.33 -2.31 16.05
CA GLY A 130 4.04 -2.54 16.68
C GLY A 130 3.28 -3.77 16.15
N SER A 131 1.99 -3.84 16.50
CA SER A 131 1.14 -5.01 16.23
C SER A 131 0.92 -5.25 14.74
N GLY A 132 0.47 -4.26 13.98
CA GLY A 132 0.08 -4.40 12.59
C GLY A 132 -1.39 -4.74 12.36
N ILE A 133 -2.13 -5.20 13.39
CA ILE A 133 -3.58 -5.38 13.29
C ILE A 133 -4.32 -4.09 12.93
N PRO A 134 -4.07 -2.92 13.55
CA PRO A 134 -4.72 -1.67 13.17
C PRO A 134 -4.61 -1.38 11.67
N GLU A 135 -3.42 -1.55 11.13
CA GLU A 135 -3.12 -1.29 9.72
C GLU A 135 -3.78 -2.33 8.80
N ILE A 136 -3.71 -3.62 9.13
CA ILE A 136 -4.43 -4.65 8.37
C ILE A 136 -5.94 -4.40 8.36
N LYS A 137 -6.53 -3.99 9.51
CA LYS A 137 -7.95 -3.62 9.60
C LYS A 137 -8.31 -2.46 8.66
N THR A 138 -7.42 -1.46 8.52
CA THR A 138 -7.61 -0.37 7.54
C THR A 138 -7.46 -0.85 6.09
N ILE A 139 -6.54 -1.78 5.83
CA ILE A 139 -6.32 -2.34 4.49
C ILE A 139 -7.53 -3.13 4.01
N ILE A 140 -8.07 -4.01 4.85
CA ILE A 140 -9.27 -4.81 4.53
C ILE A 140 -10.48 -3.90 4.26
N ARG A 141 -10.60 -2.77 4.95
CA ARG A 141 -11.62 -1.74 4.69
C ARG A 141 -11.39 -0.90 3.42
N GLY A 142 -10.34 -1.23 2.64
CA GLY A 142 -10.12 -0.70 1.30
C GLY A 142 -9.01 0.35 1.17
N VAL A 143 -8.40 0.78 2.28
CA VAL A 143 -7.32 1.77 2.32
C VAL A 143 -5.98 1.13 1.98
N VAL A 144 -5.30 1.61 0.94
CA VAL A 144 -4.04 1.01 0.51
C VAL A 144 -2.85 1.73 1.15
N LEU A 145 -2.17 1.06 2.09
CA LEU A 145 -0.91 1.51 2.67
C LEU A 145 0.27 1.05 1.81
N LYS A 146 1.08 1.99 1.30
CA LYS A 146 2.24 1.68 0.43
C LYS A 146 3.36 1.01 1.23
N ASN A 147 4.01 0.01 0.65
CA ASN A 147 5.16 -0.74 1.20
C ASN A 147 4.92 -1.44 2.55
N TYR A 148 3.68 -1.53 3.02
CA TYR A 148 3.34 -2.16 4.30
C TYR A 148 3.43 -3.69 4.24
N LEU A 149 2.97 -4.29 3.12
CA LEU A 149 2.91 -5.74 2.89
C LEU A 149 4.08 -6.25 2.02
N SER A 150 5.30 -5.79 2.28
CA SER A 150 6.48 -6.13 1.47
C SER A 150 7.26 -7.32 2.03
N PHE A 151 8.16 -7.91 1.23
CA PHE A 151 9.04 -8.97 1.72
C PHE A 151 10.00 -8.50 2.81
N SER A 152 10.49 -7.26 2.71
CA SER A 152 11.34 -6.65 3.74
C SER A 152 10.60 -6.48 5.07
N THR A 153 9.30 -6.18 5.05
CA THR A 153 8.50 -6.07 6.28
C THR A 153 8.28 -7.43 6.94
N LEU A 154 8.09 -8.48 6.14
CA LEU A 154 7.99 -9.86 6.60
C LEU A 154 9.25 -10.28 7.39
N ILE A 155 10.43 -10.15 6.78
CA ILE A 155 11.71 -10.52 7.43
C ILE A 155 11.91 -9.69 8.70
N SER A 156 11.70 -8.38 8.61
CA SER A 156 11.84 -7.46 9.74
C SER A 156 10.95 -7.86 10.92
N LYS A 157 9.70 -8.24 10.65
CA LYS A 157 8.77 -8.69 11.70
C LYS A 157 9.13 -10.04 12.30
N VAL A 158 9.52 -11.03 11.50
CA VAL A 158 9.86 -12.40 11.96
C VAL A 158 11.01 -12.36 12.98
N PHE A 159 12.12 -11.70 12.64
CA PHE A 159 13.26 -11.63 13.56
C PHE A 159 13.03 -10.59 14.67
N GLY A 160 12.36 -9.48 14.38
CA GLY A 160 12.07 -8.47 15.39
C GLY A 160 11.17 -9.01 16.51
N ILE A 161 10.12 -9.77 16.20
CA ILE A 161 9.27 -10.40 17.24
C ILE A 161 10.00 -11.52 17.98
N ALA A 162 10.85 -12.30 17.29
CA ALA A 162 11.65 -13.35 17.92
C ALA A 162 12.63 -12.78 18.96
N MET A 163 13.35 -11.71 18.62
CA MET A 163 14.24 -11.00 19.56
C MET A 163 13.45 -10.36 20.70
N ALA A 164 12.33 -9.69 20.40
CA ALA A 164 11.55 -9.02 21.43
C ALA A 164 10.96 -10.01 22.45
N LEU A 165 10.41 -11.16 22.01
CA LEU A 165 9.92 -12.21 22.91
C LEU A 165 11.05 -13.03 23.56
N GLY A 166 12.16 -13.21 22.85
CA GLY A 166 13.38 -13.83 23.36
C GLY A 166 13.97 -13.07 24.56
N SER A 167 13.69 -11.77 24.69
CA SER A 167 14.15 -10.96 25.83
C SER A 167 13.38 -11.20 27.13
N GLY A 168 12.20 -11.84 27.06
CA GLY A 168 11.32 -12.07 28.21
C GLY A 168 10.37 -10.91 28.54
N ILE A 169 10.36 -9.82 27.76
CA ILE A 169 9.38 -8.74 27.91
C ILE A 169 7.93 -9.28 27.73
N PRO A 170 6.94 -8.80 28.52
CA PRO A 170 5.55 -9.23 28.44
C PRO A 170 4.82 -8.65 27.21
N ILE A 171 5.19 -9.13 26.02
CA ILE A 171 4.49 -8.89 24.75
C ILE A 171 3.90 -10.19 24.21
N GLY A 172 3.00 -10.11 23.23
CA GLY A 172 2.45 -11.25 22.51
C GLY A 172 2.84 -11.26 21.03
N LYS A 173 2.84 -12.44 20.39
CA LYS A 173 3.13 -12.59 18.95
C LYS A 173 1.93 -12.46 18.02
N MET A 174 0.70 -12.65 18.51
CA MET A 174 -0.51 -12.75 17.68
C MET A 174 -0.70 -11.59 16.70
N GLY A 175 -0.54 -10.35 17.19
CA GLY A 175 -0.68 -9.17 16.34
C GLY A 175 0.34 -9.10 15.21
N PRO A 176 1.64 -9.12 15.54
CA PRO A 176 2.71 -9.23 14.55
C PRO A 176 2.53 -10.41 13.59
N PHE A 177 2.02 -11.54 14.07
CA PHE A 177 1.80 -12.74 13.26
C PHE A 177 0.66 -12.59 12.24
N CYS A 178 -0.46 -11.92 12.56
CA CYS A 178 -1.50 -11.59 11.54
C CYS A 178 -0.97 -10.65 10.46
N HIS A 179 -0.06 -9.73 10.79
CA HIS A 179 0.62 -8.95 9.75
C HIS A 179 1.62 -9.80 8.93
N ILE A 180 2.39 -10.69 9.55
CA ILE A 180 3.27 -11.64 8.85
C ILE A 180 2.45 -12.49 7.85
N ALA A 181 1.34 -13.07 8.29
CA ALA A 181 0.45 -13.87 7.44
C ALA A 181 -0.13 -13.04 6.28
N ALA A 182 -0.54 -11.78 6.52
CA ALA A 182 -1.00 -10.90 5.46
C ALA A 182 0.11 -10.55 4.45
N CYS A 183 1.37 -10.41 4.90
CA CYS A 183 2.52 -10.25 3.99
C CYS A 183 2.72 -11.50 3.13
N VAL A 184 2.67 -12.69 3.73
CA VAL A 184 2.76 -13.97 3.02
C VAL A 184 1.64 -14.08 1.98
N ALA A 185 0.39 -13.79 2.35
CA ALA A 185 -0.74 -13.78 1.43
C ALA A 185 -0.53 -12.79 0.27
N ASN A 186 -0.04 -11.57 0.54
CA ASN A 186 0.25 -10.59 -0.53
C ASN A 186 1.34 -11.09 -1.49
N LEU A 187 2.43 -11.66 -0.96
CA LEU A 187 3.53 -12.21 -1.76
C LEU A 187 3.05 -13.40 -2.60
N MET A 188 2.29 -14.31 -2.00
CA MET A 188 1.67 -15.43 -2.70
C MET A 188 0.72 -14.96 -3.80
N SER A 189 -0.16 -13.99 -3.51
CA SER A 189 -1.08 -13.43 -4.52
C SER A 189 -0.32 -12.82 -5.69
N ASN A 190 0.81 -12.14 -5.45
CA ASN A 190 1.64 -11.62 -6.53
C ASN A 190 2.26 -12.74 -7.39
N VAL A 191 2.74 -13.83 -6.77
CA VAL A 191 3.28 -14.98 -7.51
C VAL A 191 2.18 -15.68 -8.33
N VAL A 192 1.04 -15.94 -7.70
CA VAL A 192 -0.10 -16.62 -8.35
C VAL A 192 -0.72 -15.75 -9.45
N SER A 193 -0.72 -14.42 -9.30
CA SER A 193 -1.24 -13.49 -10.33
C SER A 193 -0.51 -13.60 -11.67
N ARG A 194 0.72 -14.11 -11.68
CA ARG A 194 1.49 -14.38 -12.90
C ARG A 194 0.92 -15.56 -13.69
N PHE A 195 0.30 -16.52 -13.01
CA PHE A 195 -0.27 -17.73 -13.60
C PHE A 195 -1.78 -17.63 -13.80
N SER A 196 -2.48 -16.96 -12.87
CA SER A 196 -3.92 -16.73 -12.94
C SER A 196 -4.20 -15.24 -12.71
N PRO A 197 -4.57 -14.48 -13.76
CA PRO A 197 -4.82 -13.05 -13.64
C PRO A 197 -6.00 -12.74 -12.72
N ALA A 198 -6.86 -13.71 -12.40
CA ALA A 198 -7.96 -13.56 -11.45
C ALA A 198 -7.48 -13.26 -10.01
N PHE A 199 -6.23 -13.58 -9.65
CA PHE A 199 -5.62 -13.22 -8.35
C PHE A 199 -5.03 -11.81 -8.31
N ALA A 200 -4.96 -11.09 -9.44
CA ALA A 200 -4.60 -9.67 -9.47
C ALA A 200 -5.73 -8.77 -8.92
N ASN A 201 -6.95 -9.29 -8.83
CA ASN A 201 -8.13 -8.56 -8.36
C ASN A 201 -7.97 -8.08 -6.92
N LYS A 202 -8.24 -6.78 -6.68
CA LYS A 202 -8.17 -6.17 -5.34
C LYS A 202 -9.10 -6.87 -4.34
N THR A 203 -10.32 -7.24 -4.75
CA THR A 203 -11.31 -7.90 -3.88
C THR A 203 -10.81 -9.25 -3.38
N ARG A 204 -10.35 -10.11 -4.29
CA ARG A 204 -9.80 -11.43 -3.94
C ARG A 204 -8.56 -11.30 -3.03
N ARG A 205 -7.75 -10.26 -3.24
CA ARG A 205 -6.62 -9.97 -2.35
C ARG A 205 -7.07 -9.56 -0.95
N MET A 206 -8.19 -8.86 -0.80
CA MET A 206 -8.78 -8.56 0.52
C MET A 206 -9.33 -9.82 1.20
N GLU A 207 -9.98 -10.72 0.45
CA GLU A 207 -10.43 -12.02 0.96
C GLU A 207 -9.24 -12.87 1.44
N ALA A 208 -8.13 -12.88 0.68
CA ALA A 208 -6.89 -13.54 1.07
C ALA A 208 -6.31 -12.96 2.38
N PHE A 209 -6.41 -11.64 2.62
CA PHE A 209 -5.98 -11.04 3.89
C PHE A 209 -6.88 -11.44 5.06
N SER A 210 -8.19 -11.54 4.85
CA SER A 210 -9.12 -12.07 5.86
C SER A 210 -8.78 -13.52 6.22
N ALA A 211 -8.55 -14.37 5.21
CA ALA A 211 -8.10 -15.75 5.42
C ALA A 211 -6.74 -15.81 6.13
N ALA A 212 -5.79 -14.95 5.77
CA ALA A 212 -4.49 -14.89 6.40
C ALA A 212 -4.56 -14.56 7.90
N CYS A 213 -5.43 -13.62 8.30
CA CYS A 213 -5.60 -13.33 9.72
C CYS A 213 -6.35 -14.43 10.47
N ALA A 214 -7.26 -15.18 9.82
CA ALA A 214 -7.84 -16.39 10.40
C ALA A 214 -6.76 -17.47 10.63
N VAL A 215 -5.92 -17.74 9.63
CA VAL A 215 -4.77 -18.67 9.73
C VAL A 215 -3.82 -18.22 10.85
N ALA A 216 -3.54 -16.92 10.94
CA ALA A 216 -2.64 -16.37 11.96
C ALA A 216 -3.14 -16.57 13.40
N VAL A 217 -4.44 -16.38 13.61
CA VAL A 217 -5.10 -16.68 14.89
C VAL A 217 -4.99 -18.16 15.17
N ALA A 218 -5.39 -19.01 14.21
CA ALA A 218 -5.39 -20.45 14.36
C ALA A 218 -4.01 -21.02 14.70
N SER A 219 -2.96 -20.57 14.01
CA SER A 219 -1.59 -21.05 14.25
C SER A 219 -0.96 -20.50 15.53
N THR A 220 -1.35 -19.30 15.97
CA THR A 220 -0.79 -18.70 17.19
C THR A 220 -1.38 -19.31 18.46
N PHE A 221 -2.66 -19.69 18.41
CA PHE A 221 -3.39 -20.25 19.56
C PHE A 221 -3.57 -21.77 19.48
N SER A 222 -3.08 -22.41 18.43
CA SER A 222 -3.32 -23.83 18.14
C SER A 222 -4.82 -24.19 18.17
N ALA A 223 -5.67 -23.26 17.73
CA ALA A 223 -7.13 -23.34 17.82
C ALA A 223 -7.77 -22.95 16.47
N PRO A 224 -8.11 -23.93 15.60
CA PRO A 224 -8.54 -23.67 14.23
C PRO A 224 -9.96 -23.09 14.10
N ILE A 225 -10.85 -23.33 15.07
CA ILE A 225 -12.20 -22.75 15.12
C ILE A 225 -12.10 -21.55 16.07
N GLY A 226 -12.28 -20.35 15.51
CA GLY A 226 -11.73 -19.10 16.02
C GLY A 226 -11.97 -18.85 17.51
N VAL A 227 -10.90 -18.79 18.31
CA VAL A 227 -10.85 -18.34 19.71
C VAL A 227 -12.08 -18.69 20.57
N THR A 228 -12.76 -19.79 20.30
CA THR A 228 -13.80 -20.34 21.18
C THR A 228 -13.11 -21.37 22.05
N VAL A 229 -12.51 -20.84 23.12
CA VAL A 229 -12.47 -21.42 24.47
C VAL A 229 -12.23 -22.93 24.58
N ASN A 230 -11.30 -23.51 23.81
CA ASN A 230 -10.55 -24.63 24.37
C ASN A 230 -9.50 -24.00 25.29
N ALA A 231 -9.74 -24.07 26.60
CA ALA A 231 -8.77 -23.63 27.58
C ALA A 231 -7.44 -24.33 27.27
N PHE A 232 -6.37 -23.55 27.16
CA PHE A 232 -5.01 -24.06 26.91
C PHE A 232 -4.60 -25.10 27.99
N TYR A 233 -5.17 -24.93 29.18
CA TYR A 233 -5.20 -25.93 30.25
C TYR A 233 -6.62 -26.49 30.35
N GLN A 234 -6.86 -27.65 29.76
CA GLN A 234 -8.13 -28.34 29.92
C GLN A 234 -8.27 -28.82 31.37
N THR A 235 -9.02 -28.09 32.17
CA THR A 235 -9.46 -28.58 33.48
C THR A 235 -10.74 -29.38 33.26
N SER A 236 -10.64 -30.70 33.41
CA SER A 236 -11.82 -31.58 33.42
C SER A 236 -12.62 -31.30 34.69
N PHE A 237 -13.68 -30.51 34.55
CA PHE A 237 -14.62 -30.28 35.63
C PHE A 237 -15.64 -31.43 35.67
N GLY A 238 -15.98 -31.90 36.88
CA GLY A 238 -17.06 -32.86 37.06
C GLY A 238 -18.41 -32.29 36.57
N PRO A 239 -19.40 -33.15 36.28
CA PRO A 239 -20.72 -32.74 35.76
C PRO A 239 -21.52 -31.80 36.69
N THR A 240 -21.07 -31.57 37.93
CA THR A 240 -21.68 -30.70 38.95
C THR A 240 -20.80 -29.51 39.35
N ALA A 241 -19.77 -29.17 38.58
CA ALA A 241 -18.77 -28.20 39.02
C ALA A 241 -19.26 -26.75 39.16
N PHE A 242 -20.39 -26.39 38.52
CA PHE A 242 -20.95 -25.05 38.62
C PHE A 242 -22.47 -25.08 38.73
N GLY A 243 -22.99 -24.42 39.77
CA GLY A 243 -24.43 -24.29 40.01
C GLY A 243 -25.02 -23.05 39.33
N VAL A 244 -26.31 -23.11 38.97
CA VAL A 244 -27.08 -21.92 38.54
C VAL A 244 -26.98 -20.74 39.53
N PRO A 245 -26.93 -20.95 40.86
CA PRO A 245 -26.74 -19.86 41.83
C PRO A 245 -25.40 -19.10 41.71
N GLU A 246 -24.40 -19.63 41.03
CA GLU A 246 -23.09 -18.99 40.84
C GLU A 246 -23.08 -18.03 39.63
N LEU A 247 -24.13 -18.04 38.80
CA LEU A 247 -24.27 -17.14 37.64
C LEU A 247 -24.09 -15.65 37.97
N PRO A 248 -24.68 -15.11 39.07
CA PRO A 248 -24.45 -13.71 39.45
C PRO A 248 -22.99 -13.40 39.78
N LEU A 249 -22.24 -14.36 40.34
CA LEU A 249 -20.81 -14.19 40.62
C LEU A 249 -20.01 -14.12 39.31
N PHE A 250 -20.33 -14.96 38.33
CA PHE A 250 -19.72 -14.88 37.00
C PHE A 250 -20.10 -13.60 36.24
N ALA A 251 -21.33 -13.12 36.40
CA ALA A 251 -21.76 -11.83 35.86
C ALA A 251 -20.97 -10.67 36.49
N LEU A 252 -20.83 -10.66 37.83
CA LEU A 252 -20.03 -9.67 38.55
C LEU A 252 -18.56 -9.71 38.12
N LEU A 253 -18.01 -10.91 37.95
CA LEU A 253 -16.65 -11.09 37.44
C LEU A 253 -16.51 -10.55 36.02
N GLY A 254 -17.48 -10.78 35.14
CA GLY A 254 -17.56 -10.16 33.82
C GLY A 254 -17.54 -8.63 33.89
N ILE A 255 -18.32 -8.02 34.79
CA ILE A 255 -18.34 -6.56 35.00
C ILE A 255 -16.97 -6.06 35.46
N LEU A 256 -16.37 -6.71 36.47
CA LEU A 256 -15.05 -6.34 36.99
C LEU A 256 -13.97 -6.43 35.91
N CYS A 257 -13.94 -7.51 35.13
CA CYS A 257 -13.03 -7.68 33.99
C CYS A 257 -13.24 -6.59 32.93
N GLY A 258 -14.49 -6.22 32.64
CA GLY A 258 -14.83 -5.14 31.70
C GLY A 258 -14.34 -3.77 32.18
N LEU A 259 -14.50 -3.47 33.48
CA LEU A 259 -14.00 -2.24 34.11
C LEU A 259 -12.48 -2.16 34.09
N ILE A 260 -11.80 -3.26 34.44
CA ILE A 260 -10.33 -3.35 34.39
C ILE A 260 -9.82 -3.20 32.95
N GLY A 261 -10.49 -3.83 31.98
CA GLY A 261 -10.18 -3.70 30.55
C GLY A 261 -10.37 -2.27 30.03
N SER A 262 -11.42 -1.58 30.46
CA SER A 262 -11.65 -0.18 30.14
C SER A 262 -10.55 0.73 30.73
N LEU A 263 -10.19 0.51 32.00
CA LEU A 263 -9.10 1.23 32.67
C LEU A 263 -7.76 0.99 31.97
N TYR A 264 -7.50 -0.24 31.52
CA TYR A 264 -6.32 -0.59 30.72
C TYR A 264 -6.23 0.23 29.42
N ILE A 265 -7.33 0.28 28.65
CA ILE A 265 -7.38 1.05 27.40
C ILE A 265 -7.21 2.55 27.66
N SER A 266 -7.86 3.07 28.70
CA SER A 266 -7.76 4.48 29.10
C SER A 266 -6.33 4.86 29.49
N PHE A 267 -5.67 4.02 30.28
CA PHE A 267 -4.28 4.24 30.70
C PHE A 267 -3.32 4.14 29.51
N TYR A 268 -3.47 3.13 28.66
CA TYR A 268 -2.69 3.01 27.42
C TYR A 268 -2.83 4.27 26.55
N ARG A 269 -4.06 4.72 26.31
CA ARG A 269 -4.32 5.94 25.53
C ARG A 269 -3.66 7.16 26.16
N SER A 270 -3.82 7.34 27.47
CA SER A 270 -3.24 8.47 28.20
C SER A 270 -1.72 8.47 28.13
N LEU A 271 -1.09 7.30 28.28
CA LEU A 271 0.36 7.12 28.18
C LEU A 271 0.87 7.47 26.78
N VAL A 272 0.25 6.94 25.72
CA VAL A 272 0.68 7.21 24.34
C VAL A 272 0.50 8.68 23.97
N LEU A 273 -0.61 9.30 24.39
CA LEU A 273 -0.83 10.73 24.18
C LEU A 273 0.15 11.58 24.97
N PHE A 274 0.48 11.20 26.21
CA PHE A 274 1.51 11.87 27.00
C PHE A 274 2.88 11.82 26.30
N LEU A 275 3.31 10.65 25.84
CA LEU A 275 4.56 10.47 25.09
C LEU A 275 4.58 11.30 23.80
N ARG A 276 3.41 11.46 23.15
CA ARG A 276 3.28 12.22 21.91
C ARG A 276 3.11 13.72 22.13
N ASN A 277 2.55 14.19 23.24
CA ASN A 277 2.30 15.61 23.47
C ASN A 277 3.46 16.30 24.20
N ASN A 278 4.11 15.60 25.12
CA ASN A 278 5.16 16.16 25.96
C ASN A 278 6.40 16.59 25.15
N SER A 279 6.78 17.86 25.26
CA SER A 279 7.93 18.46 24.58
C SER A 279 9.25 17.81 24.96
N ILE A 280 9.41 17.36 26.20
CA ILE A 280 10.63 16.70 26.69
C ILE A 280 10.76 15.32 26.05
N ALA A 281 9.67 14.55 26.05
CA ALA A 281 9.60 13.24 25.40
C ALA A 281 9.88 13.36 23.90
N LYS A 282 9.30 14.37 23.23
CA LYS A 282 9.63 14.66 21.83
C LYS A 282 11.11 14.95 21.65
N ARG A 283 11.72 15.82 22.46
CA ARG A 283 13.13 16.18 22.31
C ARG A 283 14.05 14.97 22.51
N LEU A 284 13.85 14.21 23.58
CA LEU A 284 14.64 13.02 23.92
C LEU A 284 14.50 11.92 22.86
N PHE A 285 13.27 11.58 22.49
CA PHE A 285 13.03 10.46 21.59
C PHE A 285 13.26 10.81 20.13
N GLN A 286 12.99 12.05 19.69
CA GLN A 286 13.17 12.41 18.29
C GLN A 286 14.64 12.61 17.90
N GLN A 287 15.51 13.02 18.83
CA GLN A 287 16.95 13.11 18.59
C GLN A 287 17.61 11.73 18.60
N HIS A 288 17.24 10.86 19.55
CA HIS A 288 17.77 9.51 19.65
C HIS A 288 16.65 8.47 19.79
N TRP A 289 16.24 7.89 18.67
CA TRP A 289 15.13 6.94 18.61
C TRP A 289 15.35 5.66 19.45
N LEU A 290 16.61 5.28 19.70
CA LEU A 290 16.98 4.09 20.48
C LEU A 290 16.93 4.33 22.00
N VAL A 291 16.96 5.58 22.47
CA VAL A 291 16.93 5.89 23.91
C VAL A 291 15.66 5.39 24.56
N TYR A 292 14.53 5.47 23.85
CA TYR A 292 13.24 5.02 24.39
C TYR A 292 13.20 3.50 24.68
N PRO A 293 13.50 2.61 23.71
CA PRO A 293 13.65 1.17 23.97
C PRO A 293 14.62 0.85 25.11
N LEU A 294 15.76 1.54 25.18
CA LEU A 294 16.77 1.28 26.20
C LEU A 294 16.25 1.61 27.60
N VAL A 295 15.69 2.80 27.80
CA VAL A 295 15.17 3.23 29.10
C VAL A 295 14.05 2.30 29.59
N VAL A 296 13.08 1.99 28.72
CA VAL A 296 11.94 1.13 29.08
C VAL A 296 12.40 -0.31 29.37
N SER A 297 13.31 -0.86 28.57
CA SER A 297 13.83 -2.22 28.81
C SER A 297 14.73 -2.29 30.04
N SER A 298 15.48 -1.23 30.38
CA SER A 298 16.25 -1.17 31.63
C SER A 298 15.34 -1.14 32.85
N ILE A 299 14.28 -0.32 32.84
CA ILE A 299 13.27 -0.29 33.92
C ILE A 299 12.61 -1.66 34.07
N PHE A 300 12.25 -2.29 32.96
CA PHE A 300 11.70 -3.64 32.98
C PHE A 300 12.69 -4.66 33.55
N ALA A 301 13.95 -4.65 33.11
CA ALA A 301 14.96 -5.58 33.57
C ALA A 301 15.20 -5.47 35.09
N ILE A 302 15.23 -4.23 35.62
CA ILE A 302 15.32 -3.96 37.06
C ILE A 302 14.15 -4.61 37.81
N MET A 303 12.93 -4.42 37.33
CA MET A 303 11.72 -4.85 38.05
C MET A 303 11.39 -6.33 37.85
N ALA A 304 11.82 -6.94 36.74
CA ALA A 304 11.59 -8.35 36.41
C ALA A 304 12.64 -9.30 36.97
N TYR A 305 13.69 -8.80 37.64
CA TYR A 305 14.77 -9.63 38.15
C TYR A 305 14.28 -10.59 39.27
N PRO A 306 14.40 -11.92 39.10
CA PRO A 306 13.70 -12.91 39.93
C PRO A 306 14.13 -12.96 41.39
N HIS A 307 15.36 -12.57 41.72
CA HIS A 307 15.85 -12.53 43.11
C HIS A 307 15.57 -11.18 43.81
N GLY A 308 14.94 -10.23 43.13
CA GLY A 308 14.55 -8.95 43.72
C GLY A 308 13.27 -9.05 44.57
N ILE A 309 13.25 -8.38 45.72
CA ILE A 309 12.07 -8.23 46.60
C ILE A 309 10.86 -7.70 45.81
N ILE A 310 11.11 -6.81 44.86
CA ILE A 310 10.09 -6.18 43.99
C ILE A 310 9.46 -7.20 43.03
N ALA A 311 10.20 -8.17 42.49
CA ALA A 311 9.65 -9.16 41.55
C ALA A 311 8.72 -10.17 42.24
N GLN A 312 8.95 -10.46 43.52
CA GLN A 312 8.10 -11.34 44.33
C GLN A 312 6.78 -10.66 44.73
N PHE A 313 6.82 -9.36 45.04
CA PHE A 313 5.63 -8.55 45.38
C PHE A 313 4.86 -8.09 44.14
N CYS A 314 5.57 -7.64 43.10
CA CYS A 314 5.00 -7.27 41.82
C CYS A 314 4.99 -8.47 40.85
N ARG A 315 4.09 -9.43 41.08
CA ARG A 315 3.50 -10.22 39.98
C ARG A 315 2.69 -9.35 38.99
N GLY A 316 2.87 -8.03 39.00
CA GLY A 316 2.20 -7.06 38.15
C GLY A 316 2.73 -7.04 36.73
N ARG A 317 2.65 -8.17 36.00
CA ARG A 317 2.88 -8.19 34.54
C ARG A 317 1.92 -7.24 33.80
N PHE A 318 0.82 -6.83 34.44
CA PHE A 318 -0.22 -5.96 33.91
C PHE A 318 0.27 -4.56 33.52
N VAL A 319 0.83 -3.79 34.46
CA VAL A 319 1.26 -2.39 34.20
C VAL A 319 2.41 -2.37 33.18
N PHE A 320 3.33 -3.33 33.28
CA PHE A 320 4.43 -3.46 32.33
C PHE A 320 4.00 -3.85 30.93
N SER A 321 2.93 -4.63 30.78
CA SER A 321 2.41 -4.94 29.45
C SER A 321 2.02 -3.65 28.71
N ILE A 322 1.42 -2.67 29.40
CA ILE A 322 1.00 -1.40 28.79
C ILE A 322 2.21 -0.60 28.31
N ILE A 323 3.23 -0.47 29.16
CA ILE A 323 4.48 0.22 28.80
C ILE A 323 5.17 -0.52 27.65
N SER A 324 5.22 -1.85 27.68
CA SER A 324 5.86 -2.66 26.64
C SER A 324 5.17 -2.52 25.28
N LEU A 325 3.87 -2.25 25.23
CA LEU A 325 3.13 -2.01 23.99
C LEU A 325 3.46 -0.67 23.31
N THR A 326 4.03 0.28 24.05
CA THR A 326 4.46 1.56 23.50
C THR A 326 5.83 1.49 22.85
N LEU A 327 6.59 0.41 23.07
CA LEU A 327 7.92 0.21 22.50
C LEU A 327 7.87 0.17 20.96
N PRO A 328 8.86 0.77 20.27
CA PRO A 328 8.97 0.72 18.82
C PRO A 328 9.55 -0.62 18.33
N VAL A 329 9.01 -1.73 18.83
CA VAL A 329 9.34 -3.11 18.44
C VAL A 329 8.08 -3.81 17.93
N PRO A 330 8.18 -4.90 17.15
CA PRO A 330 7.02 -5.72 16.85
C PRO A 330 6.44 -6.28 18.17
N SER A 331 5.20 -5.90 18.49
CA SER A 331 4.57 -6.27 19.76
C SER A 331 3.06 -6.49 19.58
N GLY A 332 2.53 -7.53 20.23
CA GLY A 332 1.11 -7.86 20.26
C GLY A 332 0.56 -7.79 21.68
N VAL A 333 -0.75 -7.55 21.80
CA VAL A 333 -1.42 -7.28 23.09
C VAL A 333 -2.09 -8.52 23.68
N PHE A 334 -2.37 -9.54 22.86
CA PHE A 334 -3.27 -10.63 23.23
C PHE A 334 -2.75 -11.56 24.34
N LEU A 335 -1.47 -11.92 24.35
CA LEU A 335 -0.94 -12.89 25.32
C LEU A 335 -1.00 -12.36 26.78
N PRO A 336 -0.56 -11.12 27.07
CA PRO A 336 -0.71 -10.55 28.42
C PRO A 336 -2.16 -10.47 28.93
N VAL A 337 -3.13 -10.26 28.02
CA VAL A 337 -4.55 -10.14 28.37
C VAL A 337 -5.20 -11.51 28.59
N PHE A 338 -4.84 -12.52 27.77
CA PHE A 338 -5.42 -13.85 27.85
C PHE A 338 -5.02 -14.60 29.13
N VAL A 339 -3.77 -14.43 29.58
CA VAL A 339 -3.28 -14.99 30.85
C VAL A 339 -4.11 -14.49 32.05
N LEU A 340 -4.76 -13.33 31.94
CA LEU A 340 -5.61 -12.77 32.99
C LEU A 340 -7.04 -13.33 32.98
N GLY A 341 -7.51 -13.87 31.84
CA GLY A 341 -8.90 -14.34 31.66
C GLY A 341 -9.08 -15.85 31.63
N ALA A 342 -8.00 -16.63 31.57
CA ALA A 342 -8.06 -18.08 31.38
C ALA A 342 -8.34 -18.84 32.69
N GLY A 343 -9.61 -18.94 33.09
CA GLY A 343 -10.00 -19.71 34.27
C GLY A 343 -11.49 -19.91 34.50
N ILE A 344 -12.34 -20.00 33.46
CA ILE A 344 -13.79 -20.20 33.65
C ILE A 344 -14.35 -21.14 32.59
N GLY A 345 -15.23 -22.06 33.00
CA GLY A 345 -15.85 -23.09 32.17
C GLY A 345 -16.69 -22.56 30.99
N ARG A 346 -17.03 -23.46 30.06
CA ARG A 346 -17.53 -23.15 28.70
C ARG A 346 -18.81 -22.32 28.61
N LEU A 347 -19.80 -22.51 29.51
CA LEU A 347 -21.05 -21.72 29.48
C LEU A 347 -20.92 -20.43 30.29
N TYR A 348 -20.37 -20.54 31.50
CA TYR A 348 -20.21 -19.44 32.45
C TYR A 348 -19.18 -18.41 31.97
N GLY A 349 -18.14 -18.85 31.27
CA GLY A 349 -17.12 -18.00 30.64
C GLY A 349 -17.69 -17.18 29.49
N GLU A 350 -18.57 -17.75 28.65
CA GLU A 350 -19.19 -17.01 27.53
C GLU A 350 -20.09 -15.87 28.04
N ILE A 351 -20.87 -16.12 29.11
CA ILE A 351 -21.70 -15.10 29.75
C ILE A 351 -20.82 -13.98 30.33
N ALA A 352 -19.74 -14.34 31.05
CA ALA A 352 -18.82 -13.36 31.62
C ALA A 352 -18.09 -12.54 30.54
N VAL A 353 -17.67 -13.17 29.44
CA VAL A 353 -17.02 -12.51 28.29
C VAL A 353 -17.99 -11.55 27.61
N LEU A 354 -19.25 -11.95 27.41
CA LEU A 354 -20.26 -11.10 26.78
C LEU A 354 -20.56 -9.86 27.63
N ILE A 355 -20.73 -10.03 28.95
CA ILE A 355 -20.93 -8.92 29.89
C ILE A 355 -19.70 -8.00 29.93
N SER A 356 -18.49 -8.57 30.02
CA SER A 356 -17.24 -7.81 30.01
C SER A 356 -17.08 -6.96 28.75
N ASN A 357 -17.35 -7.56 27.59
CA ASN A 357 -17.33 -6.84 26.31
C ASN A 357 -18.39 -5.73 26.27
N ALA A 358 -19.57 -5.97 26.84
CA ALA A 358 -20.63 -4.96 26.91
C ALA A 358 -20.22 -3.75 27.76
N VAL A 359 -19.67 -3.99 28.95
CA VAL A 359 -19.19 -2.94 29.86
C VAL A 359 -18.01 -2.18 29.26
N CYS A 360 -17.05 -2.88 28.65
CA CYS A 360 -15.89 -2.26 28.03
C CYS A 360 -16.28 -1.40 26.83
N ALA A 361 -17.14 -1.90 25.95
CA ALA A 361 -17.64 -1.18 24.78
C ALA A 361 -18.47 0.07 25.14
N TYR A 362 -19.15 0.04 26.30
CA TYR A 362 -19.85 1.20 26.87
C TYR A 362 -18.87 2.32 27.24
N LEU A 363 -17.76 1.97 27.89
CA LEU A 363 -16.85 2.95 28.51
C LEU A 363 -15.74 3.44 27.58
N GLN A 364 -15.19 2.59 26.72
CA GLN A 364 -14.05 2.92 25.88
C GLN A 364 -14.19 2.30 24.47
N PRO A 365 -13.62 2.95 23.43
CA PRO A 365 -13.46 2.31 22.13
C PRO A 365 -12.49 1.12 22.25
N SER A 366 -12.60 0.17 21.32
CA SER A 366 -11.68 -0.97 21.28
C SER A 366 -10.21 -0.51 21.23
N LEU A 367 -9.29 -1.32 21.77
CA LEU A 367 -7.87 -0.99 21.79
C LEU A 367 -7.33 -0.75 20.37
N PHE A 368 -7.75 -1.55 19.39
CA PHE A 368 -7.34 -1.39 17.99
C PHE A 368 -7.91 -0.13 17.35
N ASP A 369 -9.18 0.21 17.61
CA ASP A 369 -9.76 1.46 17.11
C ASP A 369 -9.12 2.69 17.78
N THR A 370 -8.74 2.57 19.06
CA THR A 370 -7.94 3.57 19.77
C THR A 370 -6.59 3.78 19.10
N MET A 371 -5.88 2.70 18.74
CA MET A 371 -4.62 2.77 18.00
C MET A 371 -4.79 3.41 16.61
N ILE A 372 -5.87 3.08 15.88
CA ILE A 372 -6.18 3.68 14.57
C ILE A 372 -6.38 5.19 14.71
N LYS A 373 -7.19 5.62 15.68
CA LYS A 373 -7.46 7.05 15.96
C LYS A 373 -6.18 7.79 16.35
N ILE A 374 -5.36 7.23 17.23
CA ILE A 374 -4.08 7.84 17.65
C ILE A 374 -3.11 7.94 16.46
N LYS A 375 -3.07 6.93 15.58
CA LYS A 375 -2.23 6.95 14.38
C LYS A 375 -2.76 7.83 13.25
N HIS A 376 -3.97 8.39 13.39
CA HIS A 376 -4.67 9.13 12.32
C HIS A 376 -4.70 8.36 10.99
N LEU A 377 -4.91 7.05 11.06
CA LEU A 377 -5.06 6.27 9.83
C LEU A 377 -6.42 6.61 9.20
N PRO A 378 -6.49 6.82 7.88
CA PRO A 378 -7.76 6.98 7.20
C PRO A 378 -8.57 5.71 7.41
N PHE A 379 -9.66 5.84 8.15
CA PHE A 379 -10.52 4.75 8.58
C PHE A 379 -11.95 5.28 8.61
N LEU A 380 -12.85 4.61 7.91
CA LEU A 380 -14.26 4.93 7.97
C LEU A 380 -14.86 4.26 9.21
N PRO A 381 -15.26 5.02 10.25
CA PRO A 381 -15.84 4.44 11.46
C PRO A 381 -17.13 3.69 11.13
N ASP A 382 -17.42 2.65 11.90
CA ASP A 382 -18.72 1.99 11.81
C ASP A 382 -19.79 3.02 12.22
N LEU A 383 -20.82 3.18 11.39
CA LEU A 383 -21.90 4.13 11.64
C LEU A 383 -22.68 3.66 12.87
N PRO A 384 -22.85 4.48 13.92
CA PRO A 384 -23.71 4.14 15.05
C PRO A 384 -25.16 4.07 14.55
N PRO A 385 -25.84 2.91 14.66
CA PRO A 385 -27.21 2.72 14.17
C PRO A 385 -28.21 3.73 14.72
N THR A 386 -27.96 4.21 15.94
CA THR A 386 -28.87 5.07 16.72
C THR A 386 -28.66 6.56 16.51
N SER A 387 -27.63 7.01 15.78
CA SER A 387 -27.42 8.45 15.60
C SER A 387 -28.30 8.98 14.46
N ALA A 388 -29.40 9.65 14.82
CA ALA A 388 -30.30 10.31 13.87
C ALA A 388 -29.57 11.28 12.93
N LEU A 389 -28.48 11.91 13.39
CA LEU A 389 -27.65 12.82 12.59
C LEU A 389 -26.96 12.11 11.42
N VAL A 390 -26.56 10.85 11.58
CA VAL A 390 -25.87 10.10 10.51
C VAL A 390 -26.83 9.78 9.38
N HIS A 391 -28.09 9.49 9.70
CA HIS A 391 -29.15 9.23 8.72
C HIS A 391 -29.62 10.51 7.99
N GLN A 392 -29.24 11.70 8.47
CA GLN A 392 -29.50 12.98 7.80
C GLN A 392 -28.39 13.38 6.82
N ILE A 393 -27.23 12.70 6.84
CA ILE A 393 -26.14 13.01 5.92
C ILE A 393 -26.45 12.38 4.56
N VAL A 394 -26.74 13.23 3.59
CA VAL A 394 -26.96 12.86 2.19
C VAL A 394 -25.66 12.92 1.38
N ALA A 395 -25.58 12.16 0.30
CA ALA A 395 -24.37 12.05 -0.53
C ALA A 395 -23.90 13.40 -1.09
N GLU A 396 -24.84 14.33 -1.34
CA GLU A 396 -24.54 15.71 -1.76
C GLU A 396 -23.65 16.48 -0.79
N ASN A 397 -23.73 16.19 0.52
CA ASN A 397 -22.92 16.85 1.55
C ASN A 397 -21.45 16.38 1.54
N ILE A 398 -21.15 15.27 0.88
CA ILE A 398 -19.84 14.62 0.89
C ILE A 398 -19.19 14.65 -0.50
N MET A 399 -20.00 14.63 -1.56
CA MET A 399 -19.49 14.54 -2.93
C MET A 399 -18.63 15.76 -3.30
N VAL A 400 -17.49 15.49 -3.93
CA VAL A 400 -16.62 16.55 -4.45
C VAL A 400 -17.22 17.06 -5.75
N THR A 401 -17.61 18.33 -5.77
CA THR A 401 -18.09 19.06 -6.96
C THR A 401 -17.16 20.23 -7.25
N PRO A 402 -16.82 20.50 -8.52
CA PRO A 402 -17.28 19.84 -9.74
C PRO A 402 -16.59 18.49 -10.03
N VAL A 403 -17.31 17.55 -10.66
CA VAL A 403 -16.76 16.24 -11.08
C VAL A 403 -16.04 16.35 -12.43
N LEU A 404 -14.75 16.02 -12.43
CA LEU A 404 -13.94 15.92 -13.65
C LEU A 404 -14.43 14.76 -14.52
N HIS A 405 -14.83 15.04 -15.75
CA HIS A 405 -15.43 14.07 -16.66
C HIS A 405 -14.83 14.13 -18.07
N ILE A 406 -15.08 13.09 -18.85
CA ILE A 406 -14.65 12.95 -20.25
C ILE A 406 -15.90 12.73 -21.10
N THR A 407 -16.10 13.48 -22.19
CA THR A 407 -17.22 13.24 -23.12
C THR A 407 -16.91 12.12 -24.11
N LYS A 408 -17.94 11.54 -24.76
CA LYS A 408 -17.75 10.55 -25.85
C LYS A 408 -16.77 11.02 -26.93
N ILE A 409 -16.84 12.30 -27.26
CA ILE A 409 -16.00 12.95 -28.26
C ILE A 409 -15.17 14.01 -27.54
N THR A 410 -13.95 13.67 -27.16
CA THR A 410 -12.97 14.59 -26.56
C THR A 410 -11.72 14.70 -27.42
N SER A 411 -11.10 15.88 -27.44
CA SER A 411 -9.80 16.05 -28.08
C SER A 411 -8.71 15.41 -27.22
N TYR A 412 -7.67 14.90 -27.88
CA TYR A 412 -6.51 14.33 -27.19
C TYR A 412 -5.79 15.35 -26.31
N GLU A 413 -5.81 16.63 -26.71
CA GLU A 413 -5.25 17.72 -25.91
C GLU A 413 -5.99 17.90 -24.59
N SER A 414 -7.33 17.90 -24.62
CA SER A 414 -8.13 18.00 -23.40
C SER A 414 -7.89 16.83 -22.46
N ILE A 415 -7.78 15.60 -22.98
CA ILE A 415 -7.42 14.41 -22.17
C ILE A 415 -6.03 14.58 -21.57
N ARG A 416 -5.06 15.05 -22.37
CA ARG A 416 -3.70 15.31 -21.91
C ARG A 416 -3.69 16.32 -20.76
N ASN A 417 -4.32 17.48 -20.93
CA ASN A 417 -4.38 18.53 -19.92
C ASN A 417 -5.08 18.01 -18.65
N LEU A 418 -6.22 17.34 -18.81
CA LEU A 418 -6.95 16.71 -17.70
C LEU A 418 -6.10 15.70 -16.90
N LEU A 419 -5.24 14.93 -17.58
CA LEU A 419 -4.29 14.03 -16.92
C LEU A 419 -3.13 14.79 -16.26
N PHE A 420 -2.58 15.83 -16.87
CA PHE A 420 -1.43 16.57 -16.31
C PHE A 420 -1.82 17.44 -15.11
N ASP A 421 -2.95 18.14 -15.20
CA ASP A 421 -3.42 19.10 -14.20
C ASP A 421 -3.93 18.38 -12.95
N ASN A 422 -4.55 17.21 -13.12
CA ASN A 422 -5.16 16.47 -12.01
C ASN A 422 -4.43 15.15 -11.75
N ARG A 423 -3.79 15.04 -10.58
CA ARG A 423 -3.02 13.84 -10.19
C ARG A 423 -3.79 12.86 -9.30
N LEU A 424 -4.90 13.29 -8.71
CA LEU A 424 -5.64 12.52 -7.70
C LEU A 424 -6.63 11.49 -8.28
N PRO A 425 -7.46 11.81 -9.29
CA PRO A 425 -8.47 10.87 -9.78
C PRO A 425 -7.81 9.67 -10.49
N ARG A 426 -8.15 8.45 -10.03
CA ARG A 426 -7.70 7.20 -10.65
C ARG A 426 -8.63 6.70 -11.75
N VAL A 427 -9.89 7.13 -11.71
CA VAL A 427 -10.94 6.73 -12.63
C VAL A 427 -11.70 7.99 -13.02
N PHE A 428 -12.00 8.11 -14.32
CA PHE A 428 -12.74 9.24 -14.87
C PHE A 428 -14.10 8.75 -15.39
N PRO A 429 -15.21 9.41 -15.01
CA PRO A 429 -16.51 9.15 -15.60
C PRO A 429 -16.52 9.62 -17.06
N VAL A 430 -17.12 8.78 -17.92
CA VAL A 430 -17.40 9.09 -19.31
C VAL A 430 -18.86 9.49 -19.43
N VAL A 431 -19.10 10.70 -19.88
CA VAL A 431 -20.42 11.29 -20.07
C VAL A 431 -20.75 11.48 -21.55
N ASP A 432 -22.02 11.60 -21.88
CA ASP A 432 -22.48 11.72 -23.26
C ASP A 432 -21.99 13.00 -23.93
N SER A 433 -22.38 14.14 -23.37
CA SER A 433 -21.96 15.49 -23.79
C SER A 433 -21.74 16.38 -22.58
N ALA A 434 -21.02 17.49 -22.78
CA ALA A 434 -20.76 18.47 -21.71
C ALA A 434 -22.04 19.16 -21.22
N SER A 435 -23.09 19.21 -22.05
CA SER A 435 -24.39 19.79 -21.73
C SER A 435 -25.33 18.82 -21.02
N ASN A 436 -25.39 17.56 -21.46
CA ASN A 436 -26.33 16.56 -20.95
C ASN A 436 -25.78 15.82 -19.71
N GLN A 437 -24.45 15.71 -19.59
CA GLN A 437 -23.73 15.09 -18.47
C GLN A 437 -24.25 13.71 -18.01
N ILE A 438 -24.93 12.97 -18.89
CA ILE A 438 -25.40 11.62 -18.60
C ILE A 438 -24.21 10.67 -18.55
N LEU A 439 -24.06 9.95 -17.43
CA LEU A 439 -23.01 8.94 -17.24
C LEU A 439 -23.24 7.72 -18.14
N ILE A 440 -22.26 7.40 -18.97
CA ILE A 440 -22.25 6.20 -19.83
C ILE A 440 -21.40 5.11 -19.19
N GLY A 441 -20.29 5.48 -18.57
CA GLY A 441 -19.36 4.53 -18.00
C GLY A 441 -18.17 5.20 -17.33
N THR A 442 -17.12 4.43 -17.09
CA THR A 442 -15.91 4.91 -16.42
C THR A 442 -14.68 4.36 -17.10
N VAL A 443 -13.63 5.18 -17.20
CA VAL A 443 -12.34 4.75 -17.74
C VAL A 443 -11.24 5.01 -16.72
N PRO A 444 -10.42 4.00 -16.38
CA PRO A 444 -9.32 4.19 -15.47
C PRO A 444 -8.18 5.01 -16.10
N ARG A 445 -7.47 5.76 -15.27
CA ARG A 445 -6.41 6.68 -15.67
C ARG A 445 -5.28 6.00 -16.44
N TYR A 446 -4.82 4.83 -15.98
CA TYR A 446 -3.73 4.13 -16.65
C TYR A 446 -4.09 3.74 -18.08
N MET A 447 -5.35 3.36 -18.31
CA MET A 447 -5.85 2.98 -19.63
C MET A 447 -5.91 4.21 -20.54
N LEU A 448 -6.35 5.36 -20.04
CA LEU A 448 -6.26 6.62 -20.80
C LEU A 448 -4.82 6.97 -21.18
N VAL A 449 -3.87 6.81 -20.25
CA VAL A 449 -2.44 7.05 -20.53
C VAL A 449 -1.93 6.09 -21.61
N GLN A 450 -2.27 4.80 -21.52
CA GLN A 450 -1.88 3.81 -22.54
C GLN A 450 -2.49 4.10 -23.90
N LEU A 451 -3.77 4.45 -23.96
CA LEU A 451 -4.46 4.81 -25.21
C LEU A 451 -3.89 6.10 -25.82
N LEU A 452 -3.58 7.10 -24.99
CA LEU A 452 -2.97 8.35 -25.44
C LEU A 452 -1.54 8.12 -25.96
N ASP A 453 -0.74 7.29 -25.27
CA ASP A 453 0.62 6.94 -25.70
C ASP A 453 0.60 6.05 -26.96
N ALA A 454 -0.42 5.21 -27.13
CA ALA A 454 -0.59 4.42 -28.36
C ALA A 454 -0.84 5.31 -29.60
N GLN A 455 -1.44 6.49 -29.44
CA GLN A 455 -1.77 7.40 -30.56
C GLN A 455 -0.75 8.54 -30.73
N ILE A 456 -0.28 9.15 -29.64
CA ILE A 456 0.57 10.37 -29.64
C ILE A 456 1.98 10.07 -29.09
N GLY A 457 2.22 8.86 -28.64
CA GLY A 457 3.51 8.43 -28.13
C GLY A 457 4.62 8.49 -29.17
N PRO A 458 5.89 8.34 -28.73
CA PRO A 458 7.05 8.43 -29.60
C PRO A 458 7.02 7.41 -30.74
N LYS A 459 6.51 6.19 -30.48
CA LYS A 459 6.38 5.13 -31.49
C LYS A 459 5.37 5.50 -32.58
N ALA A 460 4.20 5.99 -32.19
CA ALA A 460 3.15 6.39 -33.12
C ALA A 460 3.59 7.58 -33.97
N ARG A 461 4.24 8.59 -33.36
CA ARG A 461 4.82 9.73 -34.08
C ARG A 461 5.89 9.32 -35.09
N LYS A 462 6.76 8.37 -34.73
CA LYS A 462 7.77 7.83 -35.65
C LYS A 462 7.12 7.10 -36.84
N LEU A 463 6.15 6.22 -36.57
CA LEU A 463 5.44 5.47 -37.62
C LEU A 463 4.71 6.40 -38.59
N GLU A 464 4.08 7.46 -38.08
CA GLU A 464 3.38 8.43 -38.93
C GLU A 464 4.34 9.30 -39.74
N ALA A 465 5.49 9.68 -39.17
CA ALA A 465 6.55 10.36 -39.91
C ALA A 465 7.09 9.48 -41.05
N GLU A 466 7.33 8.20 -40.81
CA GLU A 466 7.73 7.23 -41.83
C GLU A 466 6.68 7.09 -42.94
N ARG A 467 5.38 7.06 -42.60
CA ARG A 467 4.29 7.07 -43.60
C ARG A 467 4.31 8.34 -44.44
N ARG A 468 4.45 9.52 -43.83
CA ARG A 468 4.50 10.79 -44.56
C ARG A 468 5.68 10.86 -45.52
N VAL A 469 6.85 10.36 -45.10
CA VAL A 469 8.03 10.27 -45.97
C VAL A 469 7.77 9.33 -47.14
N LYS A 470 7.21 8.13 -46.91
CA LYS A 470 6.86 7.20 -47.99
C LYS A 470 5.84 7.78 -48.98
N ASN A 471 4.80 8.44 -48.48
CA ASN A 471 3.78 9.08 -49.32
C ASN A 471 4.38 10.23 -50.14
N ALA A 472 5.28 11.02 -49.55
CA ALA A 472 5.99 12.08 -50.27
C ALA A 472 6.84 11.51 -51.41
N ILE A 473 7.58 10.41 -51.18
CA ILE A 473 8.35 9.72 -52.21
C ILE A 473 7.42 9.24 -53.34
N GLN A 474 6.31 8.59 -53.01
CA GLN A 474 5.35 8.12 -54.00
C GLN A 474 4.70 9.25 -54.81
N MET A 475 4.39 10.38 -54.18
CA MET A 475 3.87 11.57 -54.87
C MET A 475 4.90 12.17 -55.83
N ILE A 476 6.17 12.24 -55.40
CA ILE A 476 7.27 12.70 -56.24
C ILE A 476 7.42 11.77 -57.46
N ASP A 477 7.45 10.45 -57.24
CA ASP A 477 7.55 9.46 -58.32
C ASP A 477 6.37 9.53 -59.29
N ALA A 478 5.15 9.73 -58.78
CA ALA A 478 3.96 9.91 -59.61
C ALA A 478 4.04 11.20 -60.44
N HIS A 479 4.54 12.29 -59.85
CA HIS A 479 4.74 13.54 -60.58
C HIS A 479 5.77 13.35 -61.72
N PHE A 480 6.88 12.66 -61.46
CA PHE A 480 7.89 12.38 -62.50
C PHE A 480 7.32 11.53 -63.63
N ARG A 481 6.57 10.47 -63.32
CA ARG A 481 5.91 9.63 -64.34
C ARG A 481 4.95 10.44 -65.21
N ASN A 482 4.06 11.22 -64.59
CA ASN A 482 3.11 12.06 -65.33
C ASN A 482 3.81 13.10 -66.22
N ALA A 483 4.94 13.64 -65.77
CA ALA A 483 5.74 14.58 -66.57
C ALA A 483 6.40 13.88 -67.77
N GLU A 484 6.88 12.65 -67.59
CA GLU A 484 7.44 11.82 -68.65
C GLU A 484 6.38 11.45 -69.69
N ASP A 485 5.18 11.04 -69.25
CA ASP A 485 4.04 10.76 -70.13
C ASP A 485 3.62 12.01 -70.94
N ALA A 486 3.55 13.18 -70.30
CA ALA A 486 3.25 14.44 -70.98
C ALA A 486 4.32 14.84 -72.02
N MET A 487 5.60 14.51 -71.76
CA MET A 487 6.67 14.71 -72.74
C MET A 487 6.56 13.73 -73.91
N ASN A 488 6.24 12.47 -73.65
CA ASN A 488 6.04 11.45 -74.69
C ASN A 488 4.84 11.79 -75.60
N ASP A 489 3.73 12.24 -75.02
CA ASP A 489 2.58 12.76 -75.77
C ASP A 489 2.95 13.95 -76.65
N ARG A 490 3.74 14.89 -76.13
CA ARG A 490 4.22 16.04 -76.91
C ARG A 490 5.11 15.58 -78.07
N LYS A 491 5.97 14.57 -77.87
CA LYS A 491 6.83 14.00 -78.91
C LYS A 491 6.01 13.29 -80.01
N MET A 492 4.94 12.59 -79.64
CA MET A 492 4.00 11.96 -80.58
C MET A 492 3.25 13.00 -81.44
N ARG A 493 2.86 14.14 -80.85
CA ARG A 493 2.26 15.26 -81.61
C ARG A 493 3.24 15.89 -82.61
N ILE A 494 4.49 16.09 -82.21
CA ILE A 494 5.53 16.63 -83.09
C ILE A 494 5.85 15.66 -84.24
N SER A 495 5.84 14.33 -84.01
CA SER A 495 6.08 13.37 -85.08
C SER A 495 4.94 13.33 -86.10
N SER A 496 3.70 13.51 -85.65
CA SER A 496 2.52 13.62 -86.53
C SER A 496 2.52 14.91 -87.36
N ASP A 497 2.91 16.05 -86.78
CA ASP A 497 3.08 17.31 -87.53
C ASP A 497 4.25 17.25 -88.53
N SER A 498 5.35 16.56 -88.18
CA SER A 498 6.49 16.38 -89.10
C SER A 498 6.18 15.44 -90.28
N ASN A 499 5.24 14.51 -90.12
CA ASN A 499 4.73 13.69 -91.22
C ASN A 499 3.79 14.48 -92.14
N LEU A 500 3.15 15.55 -91.65
CA LEU A 500 2.39 16.49 -92.47
C LEU A 500 3.31 17.40 -93.30
N ILE A 501 4.45 17.82 -92.73
CA ILE A 501 5.47 18.64 -93.42
C ILE A 501 6.37 17.79 -94.35
N GLY A 502 6.46 16.47 -94.10
CA GLY A 502 7.19 15.51 -94.94
C GLY A 502 6.56 15.25 -96.32
N LEU A 503 5.29 15.61 -96.52
CA LEU A 503 4.62 15.54 -97.82
C LEU A 503 4.84 16.80 -98.69
N GLU A 504 5.37 17.90 -98.13
CA GLU A 504 5.66 19.12 -98.88
C GLU A 504 7.12 19.26 -99.35
N LYS A 505 8.07 18.53 -98.74
CA LYS A 505 9.51 18.63 -99.07
C LYS A 505 10.04 17.55 -100.01
N ARG A 506 9.23 17.08 -100.96
CA ARG A 506 9.69 16.21 -102.08
C ARG A 506 9.92 16.95 -103.40
N LYS A 507 9.93 18.28 -103.38
CA LYS A 507 10.38 19.13 -104.49
C LYS A 507 11.57 19.97 -104.02
N THR A 508 12.49 20.20 -104.96
CA THR A 508 13.73 20.99 -104.85
C THR A 508 14.93 20.31 -104.22
N SER A 509 15.80 19.84 -105.12
CA SER A 509 17.19 19.43 -104.91
C SER A 509 18.13 20.61 -105.23
N LYS A 510 19.37 20.51 -104.70
CA LYS A 510 20.66 21.12 -105.12
C LYS A 510 21.17 22.43 -104.48
N ARG A 511 22.43 22.30 -103.98
CA ARG A 511 23.52 23.28 -103.68
C ARG A 511 23.68 23.62 -102.19
N GLU A 512 24.86 23.77 -101.59
CA GLU A 512 26.27 23.63 -101.97
C GLU A 512 27.11 23.31 -100.72
N VAL A 513 28.38 22.99 -100.94
CA VAL A 513 29.47 22.57 -100.02
C VAL A 513 29.94 23.73 -99.11
N ASP A 514 30.26 23.50 -97.82
CA ASP A 514 31.59 23.88 -97.24
C ASP A 514 31.95 23.33 -95.83
N PHE A 515 33.26 23.26 -95.62
CA PHE A 515 34.15 22.67 -94.60
C PHE A 515 33.93 22.96 -93.09
N ARG A 516 34.08 21.92 -92.23
CA ARG A 516 35.28 21.62 -91.39
C ARG A 516 35.04 20.46 -90.40
N HIS A 517 36.05 19.58 -90.29
CA HIS A 517 36.24 18.57 -89.24
C HIS A 517 36.79 19.20 -87.94
N ASN A 518 36.39 18.67 -86.79
CA ASN A 518 37.28 17.96 -85.85
C ASN A 518 36.49 17.26 -84.73
N GLU A 519 36.65 15.93 -84.70
CA GLU A 519 36.69 14.95 -83.62
C GLU A 519 35.90 15.13 -82.29
N LEU A 520 35.01 14.15 -82.08
CA LEU A 520 34.99 13.20 -80.96
C LEU A 520 35.60 13.65 -79.62
N GLU A 521 34.74 13.89 -78.63
CA GLU A 521 34.81 13.20 -77.32
C GLU A 521 33.55 13.46 -76.46
N MET A 522 33.09 12.39 -75.80
CA MET A 522 32.21 12.33 -74.63
C MET A 522 30.71 12.70 -74.76
N GLU A 523 29.97 11.66 -75.17
CA GLU A 523 28.83 11.12 -74.42
C GLU A 523 28.93 11.38 -72.89
N ASN A 524 27.88 11.98 -72.32
CA ASN A 524 27.66 12.38 -70.89
C ASN A 524 27.72 13.89 -70.59
N ASN A 525 26.75 14.67 -71.08
CA ASN A 525 26.40 15.91 -70.37
C ASN A 525 24.94 16.37 -70.49
N LYS A 526 24.00 15.41 -70.36
CA LYS A 526 22.61 15.70 -69.94
C LYS A 526 22.37 15.08 -68.56
N ARG A 527 22.97 15.63 -67.51
CA ARG A 527 22.52 15.47 -66.11
C ARG A 527 23.34 16.39 -65.20
N LYS A 528 22.96 17.68 -65.15
CA LYS A 528 23.15 18.58 -64.00
C LYS A 528 22.78 20.02 -64.39
N LYS A 529 21.49 20.35 -64.29
CA LYS A 529 21.06 21.72 -63.96
C LYS A 529 19.90 21.63 -62.97
N GLY A 530 20.20 21.98 -61.71
CA GLY A 530 19.25 22.53 -60.76
C GLY A 530 18.58 21.56 -59.78
N LEU A 531 19.32 20.98 -58.82
CA LEU A 531 18.73 20.71 -57.50
C LEU A 531 19.11 21.87 -56.56
N ARG A 532 18.12 22.64 -56.12
CA ARG A 532 18.22 23.52 -54.95
C ARG A 532 17.15 23.10 -53.94
N PHE A 533 17.66 22.58 -52.81
CA PHE A 533 17.17 22.65 -51.44
C PHE A 533 15.68 22.41 -51.12
N LEU A 534 15.41 21.30 -50.41
CA LEU A 534 14.82 21.40 -49.07
C LEU A 534 15.36 20.25 -48.19
N VAL A 535 16.35 20.58 -47.37
CA VAL A 535 16.86 19.69 -46.32
C VAL A 535 15.92 19.80 -45.13
N VAL A 536 15.25 18.71 -44.77
CA VAL A 536 14.61 18.59 -43.44
C VAL A 536 15.70 18.13 -42.48
N PRO A 537 16.04 18.90 -41.42
CA PRO A 537 17.12 18.51 -40.53
C PRO A 537 16.67 17.36 -39.62
N THR A 538 17.39 16.25 -39.69
CA THR A 538 17.53 15.29 -38.60
C THR A 538 18.59 15.82 -37.65
N THR A 539 18.24 16.06 -36.39
CA THR A 539 19.23 16.27 -35.33
C THR A 539 19.13 15.12 -34.33
N GLU A 540 20.03 14.15 -34.49
CA GLU A 540 20.58 13.40 -33.37
C GLU A 540 21.67 14.24 -32.70
N TYR A 541 21.74 14.23 -31.37
CA TYR A 541 23.00 14.24 -30.63
C TYR A 541 22.75 13.80 -29.19
N GLU A 542 23.40 12.72 -28.78
CA GLU A 542 23.72 12.42 -27.38
C GLU A 542 25.24 12.45 -27.20
N HIS A 543 25.63 13.03 -26.05
CA HIS A 543 26.86 12.86 -25.27
C HIS A 543 28.24 13.24 -25.85
N GLU A 544 28.86 14.27 -25.24
CA GLU A 544 30.11 14.07 -24.50
C GLU A 544 30.30 15.11 -23.38
N LEU A 545 30.80 14.61 -22.25
CA LEU A 545 31.02 15.29 -20.98
C LEU A 545 32.46 15.84 -20.95
N SER A 546 32.69 17.05 -20.42
CA SER A 546 33.88 17.47 -19.63
C SER A 546 34.37 18.91 -19.93
N LYS A 547 34.47 19.70 -18.84
CA LYS A 547 35.33 20.89 -18.61
C LYS A 547 35.03 22.24 -19.30
N LYS A 548 34.36 23.13 -18.55
CA LYS A 548 34.81 24.46 -18.06
C LYS A 548 33.57 25.28 -17.66
N LYS A 549 33.26 25.44 -16.37
CA LYS A 549 33.70 26.50 -15.44
C LYS A 549 33.41 27.94 -15.90
N GLU A 550 32.56 28.58 -15.10
CA GLU A 550 32.48 30.01 -14.74
C GLU A 550 31.88 31.03 -15.72
N SER A 551 30.65 31.44 -15.37
CA SER A 551 30.07 32.81 -15.33
C SER A 551 28.58 32.72 -15.73
N GLY A 552 27.57 33.25 -15.01
CA GLY A 552 27.56 34.17 -13.89
C GLY A 552 26.48 35.24 -14.15
N CYS A 553 25.37 35.14 -13.42
CA CYS A 553 24.37 36.19 -13.15
C CYS A 553 23.40 36.62 -14.29
N TRP A 554 22.10 36.48 -13.98
CA TRP A 554 20.91 37.26 -14.43
C TRP A 554 19.71 36.31 -14.67
N ARG A 555 19.12 35.78 -13.58
CA ARG A 555 17.73 35.24 -13.51
C ARG A 555 17.46 34.68 -12.10
N ARG A 556 17.28 35.54 -11.09
CA ARG A 556 16.76 35.14 -9.77
C ARG A 556 15.63 36.01 -9.19
N ASN A 557 15.29 37.17 -9.77
CA ASN A 557 14.34 38.07 -9.12
C ASN A 557 12.86 37.91 -9.52
N ALA A 558 12.51 37.15 -10.56
CA ALA A 558 11.09 36.99 -10.97
C ALA A 558 10.35 35.82 -10.28
N VAL A 559 11.06 34.89 -9.63
CA VAL A 559 10.48 33.65 -9.08
C VAL A 559 10.21 33.74 -7.56
N CYS A 560 10.76 34.74 -6.87
CA CYS A 560 10.53 34.90 -5.42
C CYS A 560 9.29 35.75 -5.06
N GLN A 561 8.70 36.48 -6.01
CA GLN A 561 7.54 37.34 -5.73
C GLN A 561 6.19 36.60 -5.86
N MET A 562 6.06 35.65 -6.79
CA MET A 562 4.81 34.87 -6.96
C MET A 562 4.58 33.79 -5.90
N ASN A 563 5.64 33.37 -5.18
CA ASN A 563 5.53 32.34 -4.13
C ASN A 563 5.12 32.89 -2.76
N LYS A 564 5.10 34.22 -2.57
CA LYS A 564 4.71 34.85 -1.29
C LYS A 564 3.21 35.10 -1.22
N GLU A 565 2.61 35.59 -2.30
CA GLU A 565 1.15 35.83 -2.39
C GLU A 565 0.29 34.55 -2.40
N HIS A 566 0.89 33.39 -2.71
CA HIS A 566 0.19 32.10 -2.69
C HIS A 566 0.26 31.41 -1.32
N ALA A 567 1.24 31.76 -0.47
CA ALA A 567 1.40 31.20 0.87
C ALA A 567 0.46 31.90 1.87
N ASP A 568 0.32 33.23 1.78
CA ASP A 568 -0.54 34.01 2.68
C ASP A 568 -2.04 33.67 2.50
N LYS A 569 -2.45 33.24 1.29
CA LYS A 569 -3.83 32.79 1.02
C LYS A 569 -4.15 31.37 1.51
N LEU A 570 -3.13 30.57 1.85
CA LEU A 570 -3.31 29.21 2.38
C LEU A 570 -3.40 29.21 3.91
N GLU A 571 -2.77 30.17 4.60
CA GLU A 571 -2.87 30.33 6.06
C GLU A 571 -4.26 30.84 6.51
N ASP A 572 -4.88 31.76 5.77
CA ASP A 572 -6.23 32.27 6.07
C ASP A 572 -7.35 31.20 5.93
N ILE A 573 -7.11 30.18 5.10
CA ILE A 573 -8.05 29.06 4.89
C ILE A 573 -7.89 27.99 5.99
N GLU A 574 -6.68 27.81 6.53
CA GLU A 574 -6.44 26.86 7.63
C GLU A 574 -6.93 27.37 9.00
N GLU A 575 -6.87 28.69 9.26
CA GLU A 575 -7.40 29.27 10.51
C GLU A 575 -8.94 29.19 10.58
N THR A 576 -9.63 29.45 9.47
CA THR A 576 -11.11 29.36 9.39
C THR A 576 -11.64 27.92 9.48
N HIS A 577 -10.84 26.92 9.10
CA HIS A 577 -11.18 25.49 9.28
C HIS A 577 -10.89 24.98 10.72
N SER A 578 -9.93 25.58 11.43
CA SER A 578 -9.58 25.23 12.82
C SER A 578 -10.67 25.64 13.83
N GLU A 579 -11.24 26.84 13.68
CA GLU A 579 -12.29 27.34 14.58
C GLU A 579 -13.61 26.56 14.44
N ARG A 580 -13.95 26.09 13.23
CA ARG A 580 -15.12 25.24 12.99
C ARG A 580 -14.97 23.84 13.58
N SER A 581 -13.75 23.30 13.61
CA SER A 581 -13.45 21.98 14.17
C SER A 581 -13.56 21.95 15.70
N HIS A 582 -13.08 23.00 16.38
CA HIS A 582 -13.15 23.11 17.85
C HIS A 582 -14.59 23.26 18.38
N THR A 583 -15.49 23.81 17.58
CA THR A 583 -16.91 23.99 17.95
C THR A 583 -17.72 22.70 17.80
N ILE A 584 -17.34 21.83 16.86
CA ILE A 584 -17.94 20.50 16.64
C ILE A 584 -17.49 19.52 17.74
N ASP A 585 -16.22 19.59 18.15
CA ASP A 585 -15.62 18.67 19.13
C ASP A 585 -16.18 18.87 20.57
N ARG A 586 -16.67 20.08 20.91
CA ARG A 586 -17.39 20.34 22.17
C ARG A 586 -18.82 19.76 22.17
N LYS A 587 -19.50 19.72 21.03
CA LYS A 587 -20.86 19.14 20.90
C LYS A 587 -20.84 17.60 20.89
N TYR A 588 -19.78 16.97 20.36
CA TYR A 588 -19.63 15.51 20.33
C TYR A 588 -19.39 14.87 21.70
N ARG A 589 -18.81 15.62 22.66
CA ARG A 589 -18.46 15.10 23.99
C ARG A 589 -19.68 14.91 24.91
N THR A 590 -20.76 15.64 24.66
CA THR A 590 -21.99 15.63 25.48
C THR A 590 -23.01 14.57 25.01
N ILE A 591 -22.94 14.12 23.75
CA ILE A 591 -23.92 13.17 23.16
C ILE A 591 -23.52 11.71 23.43
N HIS A 592 -22.22 11.45 23.62
CA HIS A 592 -21.70 10.10 23.86
C HIS A 592 -22.07 9.50 25.24
N SER A 593 -22.62 10.29 26.17
CA SER A 593 -23.02 9.81 27.50
C SER A 593 -24.42 9.20 27.56
N LEU A 594 -25.26 9.37 26.53
CA LEU A 594 -26.69 9.01 26.56
C LEU A 594 -27.09 7.84 25.64
N SER A 595 -26.22 7.39 24.74
CA SER A 595 -26.57 6.41 23.69
C SER A 595 -26.14 4.96 23.98
N SER A 596 -25.62 4.70 25.18
CA SER A 596 -24.79 3.53 25.43
C SER A 596 -25.55 2.31 25.98
N GLU A 597 -26.89 2.35 26.01
CA GLU A 597 -27.70 1.30 26.65
C GLU A 597 -28.04 0.08 25.77
N TYR A 598 -27.93 0.11 24.44
CA TYR A 598 -28.53 -0.97 23.63
C TYR A 598 -27.60 -1.69 22.63
N HIS A 599 -26.35 -1.26 22.47
CA HIS A 599 -25.52 -1.70 21.34
C HIS A 599 -24.74 -3.01 21.53
N SER A 600 -24.76 -3.58 22.74
CA SER A 600 -23.99 -4.80 23.08
C SER A 600 -24.74 -6.12 22.83
N PHE A 601 -26.04 -6.09 22.55
CA PHE A 601 -26.86 -7.30 22.44
C PHE A 601 -26.71 -8.04 21.10
N VAL A 602 -26.37 -7.36 20.00
CA VAL A 602 -26.45 -7.96 18.64
C VAL A 602 -25.08 -8.36 18.05
N ARG A 603 -23.96 -7.83 18.56
CA ARG A 603 -22.61 -8.14 18.02
C ARG A 603 -22.04 -9.49 18.44
N GLY A 604 -22.61 -10.16 19.46
CA GLY A 604 -22.19 -11.52 19.86
C GLY A 604 -22.61 -12.62 18.90
N ILE A 605 -23.55 -12.37 17.99
CA ILE A 605 -24.18 -13.42 17.15
C ILE A 605 -23.55 -13.51 15.74
N PHE A 606 -22.89 -12.45 15.23
CA PHE A 606 -22.44 -12.42 13.83
C PHE A 606 -21.02 -12.95 13.55
N PHE A 607 -20.34 -13.51 14.56
CA PHE A 607 -19.15 -14.36 14.34
C PHE A 607 -19.48 -15.86 14.24
N PHE A 608 -20.77 -16.22 14.32
CA PHE A 608 -21.26 -17.56 14.03
C PHE A 608 -22.18 -17.53 12.80
N LYS A 609 -21.57 -17.64 11.62
CA LYS A 609 -22.14 -18.45 10.54
C LYS A 609 -21.05 -18.95 9.60
#